data_AF-A0A4R4ZF76-F1
#
_entry.id   AF-A0A4R4ZF76-F1
#
_cell.length_a   1.000
_cell.length_b   1.000
_cell.length_c   1.000
_cell.angle_alpha   90.00
_cell.angle_beta   90.00
_cell.angle_gamma   90.00
#
_symmetry.space_group_name_H-M   'P 1'
#
loop_
_entity.id
_entity.type
_entity.pdbx_description
1 polymer ?
#
loop_
_entity_poly.entity_id
_entity_poly.type
_entity_poly.pdbx_seq_one_letter_code
_entity_poly.pdbx_strand_id
1 'polypeptide(L)' 'MSRRAILRWPNGSDWGHLATVPEDGGSPRFAGFVRMTDPRVQALLARVPPRRADGDIWEAHFTAAESELSAA' A
#
# COMPACT_ATOMS: atom_id res chain seq x y z
N MET A 1 5.32 12.71 12.36
CA MET A 1 5.04 11.29 12.66
C MET A 1 4.16 10.75 11.55
N SER A 2 4.44 9.53 11.06
CA SER A 2 4.06 9.14 9.70
C SER A 2 2.77 8.31 9.68
N ARG A 3 1.72 8.82 9.01
CA ARG A 3 0.49 8.08 8.71
C ARG A 3 0.83 6.74 8.06
N ARG A 4 0.26 5.65 8.57
CA ARG A 4 0.36 4.30 8.00
C ARG A 4 -0.67 4.12 6.91
N ALA A 5 -0.32 3.37 5.89
CA ALA A 5 -1.16 3.02 4.76
C ALA A 5 -0.99 1.54 4.41
N ILE A 6 -2.03 0.97 3.83
CA ILE A 6 -2.08 -0.41 3.38
C ILE A 6 -2.51 -0.40 1.92
N LEU A 7 -1.68 -0.99 1.06
CA LEU A 7 -2.07 -1.34 -0.30
C LEU A 7 -2.42 -2.82 -0.31
N ARG A 8 -3.65 -3.17 -0.71
CA ARG A 8 -4.16 -4.55 -0.76
C ARG A 8 -4.61 -4.91 -2.18
N TRP A 9 -4.16 -6.03 -2.72
CA TRP A 9 -4.53 -6.47 -4.06
C TRP A 9 -4.55 -8.01 -4.19
N PRO A 10 -5.44 -8.59 -5.01
CA PRO A 10 -5.31 -9.99 -5.41
C PRO A 10 -4.07 -10.21 -6.27
N ASN A 11 -3.41 -11.36 -6.11
CA ASN A 11 -2.28 -11.74 -6.94
C ASN A 11 -2.66 -11.73 -8.43
N GLY A 12 -1.84 -11.12 -9.28
CA GLY A 12 -2.12 -10.96 -10.72
C GLY A 12 -3.17 -9.91 -11.08
N SER A 13 -3.73 -9.19 -10.10
CA SER A 13 -4.64 -8.06 -10.36
C SER A 13 -3.88 -6.82 -10.86
N ASP A 14 -4.47 -6.14 -11.82
CA ASP A 14 -4.05 -4.84 -12.34
C ASP A 14 -4.30 -3.68 -11.36
N TRP A 15 -5.17 -3.89 -10.37
CA TRP A 15 -5.65 -2.86 -9.44
C TRP A 15 -5.46 -3.29 -7.99
N GLY A 16 -5.11 -2.31 -7.15
CA GLY A 16 -5.04 -2.44 -5.70
C GLY A 16 -5.91 -1.40 -4.98
N HIS A 17 -6.32 -1.75 -3.77
CA HIS A 17 -7.04 -0.89 -2.84
C HIS A 17 -6.06 -0.24 -1.88
N LEU A 18 -6.04 1.09 -1.86
CA LEU A 18 -5.27 1.87 -0.92
C LEU A 18 -6.16 2.28 0.26
N ALA A 19 -5.71 2.01 1.46
CA ALA A 19 -6.33 2.46 2.70
C ALA A 19 -5.31 3.18 3.59
N THR A 20 -5.78 4.12 4.40
CA THR A 20 -4.99 4.80 5.43
C THR A 20 -5.41 4.32 6.81
N VAL A 21 -4.46 4.12 7.70
CA VAL A 21 -4.70 3.65 9.07
C VAL A 21 -4.55 4.84 10.02
N PRO A 22 -5.59 5.17 10.82
CA PRO A 22 -5.49 6.20 11.85
C PRO A 22 -4.40 5.87 12.87
N GLU A 23 -3.75 6.90 13.41
CA GLU A 23 -2.66 6.75 14.38
C GLU A 23 -3.13 6.09 15.69
N ASP A 24 -4.38 6.33 16.09
CA ASP A 24 -4.98 5.81 17.32
C ASP A 24 -5.42 4.33 17.24
N GLY A 25 -4.98 3.58 16.21
CA GLY A 25 -5.28 2.15 16.08
C GLY A 25 -6.71 1.83 15.60
N GLY A 26 -7.36 2.77 14.91
CA GLY A 26 -8.69 2.59 14.33
C GLY A 26 -8.72 1.77 13.03
N SER A 27 -9.93 1.50 12.54
CA SER A 27 -10.13 0.76 11.28
C SER A 27 -9.50 1.50 10.08
N PRO A 28 -8.84 0.77 9.15
CA PRO A 28 -8.36 1.34 7.91
C PRO A 28 -9.48 2.02 7.14
N ARG A 29 -9.22 3.23 6.63
CA ARG A 29 -10.15 4.01 5.82
C ARG A 29 -9.73 3.94 4.37
N PHE A 30 -10.64 3.53 3.50
CA PHE A 30 -10.42 3.50 2.06
C PHE A 30 -10.02 4.90 1.56
N ALA A 31 -8.94 4.97 0.80
CA ALA A 31 -8.41 6.19 0.20
C ALA A 31 -8.57 6.20 -1.32
N GLY A 32 -8.51 5.04 -1.97
CA GLY A 32 -8.71 4.97 -3.42
C GLY A 32 -8.23 3.67 -4.05
N PHE A 33 -8.40 3.58 -5.36
CA PHE A 33 -7.83 2.52 -6.19
C PHE A 33 -6.54 3.01 -6.86
N VAL A 34 -5.57 2.12 -6.99
CA VAL A 34 -4.31 2.40 -7.70
C VAL A 34 -4.04 1.31 -8.73
N ARG A 35 -3.43 1.69 -9.86
CA ARG A 35 -2.91 0.73 -10.84
C ARG A 35 -1.66 0.09 -10.26
N MET A 36 -1.60 -1.24 -10.25
CA MET A 36 -0.40 -1.96 -9.82
C MET A 36 0.77 -1.70 -10.78
N THR A 37 0.48 -1.39 -12.05
CA THR A 37 1.47 -0.99 -13.05
C THR A 37 1.98 0.45 -12.91
N ASP A 38 1.45 1.24 -11.97
CA ASP A 38 1.94 2.59 -11.73
C ASP A 38 3.41 2.53 -11.27
N PRO A 39 4.34 3.27 -11.90
CA PRO A 39 5.75 3.27 -11.52
C PRO A 39 6.00 3.58 -10.04
N ARG A 40 5.16 4.45 -9.43
CA ARG A 40 5.26 4.80 -8.01
C ARG A 40 4.88 3.61 -7.12
N VAL A 41 3.88 2.84 -7.52
CA VAL A 41 3.48 1.61 -6.82
C VAL A 41 4.58 0.55 -6.96
N GLN A 42 5.12 0.35 -8.16
CA GLN A 42 6.23 -0.58 -8.37
C GLN A 42 7.47 -0.21 -7.54
N ALA A 43 7.84 1.07 -7.50
CA ALA A 43 8.95 1.57 -6.69
C ALA A 43 8.71 1.37 -5.19
N LEU A 44 7.48 1.59 -4.71
CA LEU A 44 7.08 1.32 -3.32
C LEU A 44 7.24 -0.16 -2.99
N LEU A 45 6.70 -1.06 -3.82
CA LEU A 45 6.72 -2.51 -3.57
C LEU A 45 8.12 -3.13 -3.66
N ALA A 46 9.04 -2.52 -4.40
CA ALA A 46 10.44 -2.93 -4.41
C ALA A 46 11.14 -2.68 -3.06
N ARG A 47 10.62 -1.77 -2.24
CA ARG A 47 11.21 -1.35 -0.95
C ARG A 47 10.43 -1.90 0.23
N VAL A 48 9.11 -1.96 0.10
CA VAL A 48 8.19 -2.47 1.10
C VAL A 48 7.78 -3.86 0.67
N PRO A 49 8.34 -4.92 1.30
CA PRO A 49 8.07 -6.29 0.89
C PRO A 49 6.58 -6.60 1.07
N PRO A 50 5.88 -7.02 0.00
CA PRO A 50 4.52 -7.51 0.10
C PRO A 50 4.45 -8.74 1.00
N ARG A 51 3.36 -8.87 1.75
CA ARG A 51 3.03 -10.07 2.51
C ARG A 51 1.68 -10.63 2.07
N ARG A 52 1.51 -11.94 2.21
CA ARG A 52 0.19 -12.56 2.04
C ARG A 52 -0.68 -12.23 3.26
N ALA A 53 -1.91 -11.81 3.00
CA ALA A 53 -2.90 -11.57 4.04
C ALA A 53 -3.84 -12.78 4.17
N ASP A 54 -4.65 -13.05 3.15
CA ASP A 54 -5.61 -14.16 3.11
C ASP A 54 -5.72 -14.70 1.68
N GLY A 55 -5.68 -16.03 1.50
CA GLY A 55 -5.80 -16.67 0.18
C GLY A 55 -4.78 -16.12 -0.83
N ASP A 56 -5.27 -15.59 -1.94
CA ASP A 56 -4.45 -14.96 -3.00
C ASP A 56 -4.31 -13.44 -2.83
N ILE A 57 -4.69 -12.89 -1.67
CA ILE A 57 -4.59 -11.47 -1.40
C ILE A 57 -3.23 -11.12 -0.80
N TRP A 58 -2.60 -10.12 -1.41
CA TRP A 58 -1.35 -9.51 -0.97
C TRP A 58 -1.59 -8.14 -0.37
N GLU A 59 -0.73 -7.79 0.59
CA GLU A 59 -0.73 -6.49 1.25
C GLU A 59 0.69 -5.94 1.38
N ALA A 60 0.84 -4.64 1.19
CA ALA A 60 2.02 -3.88 1.55
C ALA A 60 1.63 -2.82 2.57
N HIS A 61 2.33 -2.81 3.72
CA HIS A 61 2.08 -1.88 4.82
C HIS A 61 3.24 -0.90 4.86
N PHE A 62 2.94 0.39 4.74
CA PHE A 62 3.95 1.43 4.59
C PHE A 62 3.51 2.75 5.22
N THR A 63 4.42 3.70 5.29
CA THR A 63 4.23 5.03 5.84
C THR A 63 4.35 6.10 4.76
N ALA A 64 3.90 7.32 5.06
CA ALA A 64 4.09 8.47 4.17
C ALA A 64 5.57 8.67 3.79
N ALA A 65 6.49 8.48 4.74
CA ALA A 65 7.93 8.60 4.49
C ALA A 65 8.43 7.56 3.45
N GLU A 66 7.92 6.33 3.48
CA GLU A 66 8.25 5.30 2.50
C GLU A 66 7.61 5.54 1.12
N SER A 67 6.51 6.33 1.08
CA SER A 67 5.82 6.73 -0.16
C SER A 67 6.47 7.92 -0.86
N GLU A 68 7.02 8.87 -0.10
CA GLU A 68 7.53 10.16 -0.60
C GLU A 68 9.00 10.11 -1.06
N LEU A 69 9.72 9.04 -0.73
CA LEU A 69 11.17 8.92 -0.93
C LEU A 69 11.60 8.65 -2.39
N SER A 70 10.88 9.23 -3.36
CA SER A 70 11.18 9.23 -4.80
C SER A 70 10.75 10.52 -5.52
N ALA A 71 10.69 11.66 -4.81
CA ALA A 71 10.51 12.99 -5.42
C ALA A 71 11.81 13.82 -5.45
N ALA A 72 12.98 13.19 -5.27
CA ALA A 72 14.30 13.83 -5.35
C ALA A 72 15.10 13.26 -6.52
#